data_AF-A0A1R1B1Q5-F1
#
_entry.id   AF-A0A1R1B1Q5-F1
#
_cell.length_a   1.000
_cell.length_b   1.000
_cell.length_c   1.000
_cell.angle_alpha   90.00
_cell.angle_beta   90.00
_cell.angle_gamma   90.00
#
_symmetry.space_group_name_H-M   'P 1'
#
loop_
_entity.id
_entity.type
_entity.pdbx_description
1 polymer ?
#
loop_
_entity_poly.entity_id
_entity_poly.type
_entity_poly.pdbx_seq_one_letter_code
_entity_poly.pdbx_strand_id
1 'polypeptide(L)'
;MKKLGRNDLCHCGSGKKYKRCCLEKDERTVYGKVIQFPGARAEEPKLQVDQLRQMINDKLGWMDWNADEHRELAESVFPQICRDYELQDDQQLFQVFSLLMVWNSFSREANPKYRKQGGYASALEYIVTSSLNISTTKSDIAKKHEVSVATLTRNSGQIQDFMDGVAASGDDANVEDEESESEADKDLSLGH
;
A
#
# COMPACT_ATOMS: atom_id res chain seq x y z
N MET A 1 16.21 -7.39 -38.36
CA MET A 1 17.70 -7.32 -38.35
C MET A 1 18.25 -8.75 -38.36
N LYS A 2 19.15 -9.09 -39.29
CA LYS A 2 19.66 -10.47 -39.44
C LYS A 2 20.57 -10.82 -38.26
N LYS A 3 20.23 -11.83 -37.47
CA LYS A 3 21.10 -12.36 -36.40
C LYS A 3 22.37 -12.89 -37.06
N LEU A 4 23.53 -12.31 -36.72
CA LEU A 4 24.83 -12.81 -37.18
C LEU A 4 25.03 -14.23 -36.66
N GLY A 5 25.30 -15.17 -37.55
CA GLY A 5 25.59 -16.55 -37.19
C GLY A 5 26.96 -16.65 -36.51
N ARG A 6 27.09 -17.55 -35.54
CA ARG A 6 28.33 -17.79 -34.76
C ARG A 6 29.60 -17.98 -35.64
N ASN A 7 29.44 -18.48 -36.86
CA ASN A 7 30.54 -18.73 -37.81
C ASN A 7 30.75 -17.61 -38.85
N ASP A 8 29.91 -16.58 -38.90
CA ASP A 8 29.99 -15.48 -39.87
C ASP A 8 31.16 -14.55 -39.58
N LEU A 9 31.49 -13.67 -40.52
CA LEU A 9 32.51 -12.64 -40.31
C LEU A 9 32.03 -11.63 -39.28
N CYS A 10 32.93 -11.26 -38.37
CA CYS A 10 32.62 -10.35 -37.27
C CYS A 10 32.36 -8.93 -37.79
N HIS A 11 31.32 -8.28 -37.25
CA HIS A 11 30.89 -6.95 -37.67
C HIS A 11 31.87 -5.82 -37.31
N CYS A 12 32.85 -6.08 -36.44
CA CYS A 12 33.86 -5.10 -36.04
C CYS A 12 34.95 -4.84 -37.10
N GLY A 13 34.85 -5.45 -38.28
CA GLY A 13 35.79 -5.25 -39.38
C GLY A 13 37.14 -5.99 -39.22
N SER A 14 37.25 -6.90 -38.25
CA SER A 14 38.52 -7.59 -37.94
C SER A 14 38.91 -8.71 -38.91
N GLY A 15 38.02 -9.09 -39.84
CA GLY A 15 38.23 -10.23 -40.76
C GLY A 15 38.18 -11.62 -40.10
N LYS A 16 37.90 -11.71 -38.79
CA LYS A 16 37.83 -12.98 -38.04
C LYS A 16 36.38 -13.47 -37.92
N LYS A 17 36.19 -14.80 -37.73
CA LYS A 17 34.87 -15.38 -37.45
C LYS A 17 34.30 -14.84 -36.13
N TYR A 18 33.00 -14.57 -36.08
CA TYR A 18 32.30 -13.91 -34.98
C TYR A 18 32.56 -14.58 -33.62
N LYS A 19 32.47 -15.91 -33.54
CA LYS A 19 32.77 -16.70 -32.34
C LYS A 19 34.18 -16.57 -31.76
N ARG A 20 35.13 -16.07 -32.55
CA ARG A 20 36.54 -15.89 -32.14
C ARG A 20 36.89 -14.41 -31.98
N CYS A 21 35.91 -13.52 -32.00
CA CYS A 21 36.15 -12.08 -31.95
C CYS A 21 35.20 -11.38 -30.99
N CYS A 22 34.06 -10.86 -31.46
CA CYS A 22 33.15 -10.09 -30.61
C CYS A 22 32.07 -10.94 -29.92
N LEU A 23 31.86 -12.21 -30.28
CA LEU A 23 30.79 -13.01 -29.66
C LEU A 23 30.84 -12.98 -28.12
N GLU A 24 32.00 -13.25 -27.54
CA GLU A 24 32.16 -13.31 -26.08
C GLU A 24 32.04 -11.92 -25.43
N LYS A 25 32.44 -10.87 -26.15
CA LYS A 25 32.30 -9.46 -25.71
C LYS A 25 30.85 -9.00 -25.76
N ASP A 26 30.13 -9.37 -26.82
CA ASP A 26 28.73 -9.06 -27.02
C ASP A 26 27.86 -9.87 -26.05
N GLU A 27 28.16 -11.16 -25.83
CA GLU A 27 27.49 -12.00 -24.82
C GLU A 27 27.66 -11.42 -23.41
N ARG A 28 28.84 -10.86 -23.10
CA ARG A 28 29.09 -10.16 -21.83
C ARG A 28 28.35 -8.82 -21.72
N THR A 29 28.00 -8.19 -22.84
CA THR A 29 27.31 -6.88 -22.87
C THR A 29 25.79 -7.03 -22.91
N VAL A 30 25.28 -8.14 -23.44
CA VAL A 30 23.83 -8.42 -23.54
C VAL A 30 23.23 -8.88 -22.20
N TYR A 31 24.04 -9.44 -21.29
CA TYR A 31 23.63 -9.80 -19.93
C TYR A 31 24.38 -8.96 -18.91
N GLY A 32 24.12 -7.64 -18.90
CA GLY A 32 24.75 -6.64 -18.03
C GLY A 32 24.77 -7.03 -16.55
N LYS A 33 25.80 -7.79 -16.18
CA LYS A 33 26.23 -8.01 -14.80
C LYS A 33 27.09 -6.80 -14.45
N VAL A 34 26.49 -5.88 -13.71
CA VAL A 34 27.16 -4.70 -13.14
C VAL A 34 28.38 -5.20 -12.35
N ILE A 35 29.58 -4.73 -12.72
CA ILE A 35 30.79 -5.00 -11.95
C ILE A 35 30.75 -4.07 -10.74
N GLN A 36 30.52 -4.64 -9.55
CA GLN A 36 30.49 -3.92 -8.28
C GLN A 36 31.92 -3.49 -7.89
N PHE A 37 32.12 -2.20 -7.66
CA PHE A 37 33.38 -1.64 -7.13
C PHE A 37 33.52 -2.05 -5.65
N PRO A 38 34.70 -2.46 -5.15
CA PRO A 38 34.90 -2.70 -3.72
C PRO A 38 34.76 -1.36 -2.99
N GLY A 39 33.65 -1.14 -2.30
CA GLY A 39 33.33 0.12 -1.60
C GLY A 39 32.02 0.78 -2.04
N ALA A 40 31.40 0.34 -3.13
CA ALA A 40 30.03 0.70 -3.43
C ALA A 40 29.10 -0.24 -2.66
N ARG A 41 28.56 0.23 -1.53
CA ARG A 41 27.38 -0.36 -0.91
C ARG A 41 26.34 -0.43 -2.04
N ALA A 42 25.98 -1.64 -2.48
CA ALA A 42 24.83 -1.80 -3.32
C ALA A 42 23.68 -1.20 -2.51
N GLU A 43 23.15 -0.05 -2.93
CA GLU A 43 21.82 0.30 -2.51
C GLU A 43 20.95 -0.84 -3.03
N GLU A 44 20.48 -1.68 -2.12
CA GLU A 44 19.41 -2.62 -2.39
C GLU A 44 18.31 -1.86 -3.12
N PRO A 45 17.63 -2.48 -4.10
CA PRO A 45 16.61 -1.79 -4.87
C PRO A 45 15.53 -1.34 -3.88
N LYS A 46 15.59 -0.06 -3.46
CA LYS A 46 14.54 0.65 -2.76
C LYS A 46 13.28 0.27 -3.50
N LEU A 47 12.32 -0.39 -2.85
CA LEU A 47 11.01 -0.66 -3.43
C LEU A 47 10.53 0.69 -3.98
N GLN A 48 10.64 0.87 -5.29
CA GLN A 48 10.65 2.23 -5.84
C GLN A 48 9.26 2.78 -5.60
N VAL A 49 9.14 3.98 -5.07
CA VAL A 49 7.86 4.70 -4.90
C VAL A 49 7.00 4.64 -6.18
N ASP A 50 7.64 4.47 -7.34
CA ASP A 50 7.02 4.19 -8.64
C ASP A 50 6.27 2.85 -8.73
N GLN A 51 6.79 1.76 -8.15
CA GLN A 51 6.10 0.46 -8.07
C GLN A 51 4.88 0.52 -7.14
N LEU A 52 4.98 1.21 -6.02
CA LEU A 52 3.84 1.46 -5.14
C LEU A 52 2.79 2.32 -5.82
N ARG A 53 3.21 3.41 -6.46
CA ARG A 53 2.34 4.27 -7.25
C ARG A 53 1.64 3.46 -8.34
N GLN A 54 2.37 2.57 -9.01
CA GLN A 54 1.81 1.66 -10.01
C GLN A 54 0.80 0.72 -9.35
N MET A 55 1.12 0.11 -8.22
CA MET A 55 0.22 -0.79 -7.49
C MET A 55 -1.05 -0.08 -7.00
N ILE A 56 -0.93 1.14 -6.47
CA ILE A 56 -2.06 1.98 -6.05
C ILE A 56 -2.92 2.32 -7.27
N ASN A 57 -2.34 2.79 -8.37
CA ASN A 57 -3.10 3.10 -9.60
C ASN A 57 -3.77 1.85 -10.20
N ASP A 58 -3.07 0.73 -10.25
CA ASP A 58 -3.58 -0.54 -10.77
C ASP A 58 -4.74 -1.05 -9.89
N LYS A 59 -4.63 -0.94 -8.56
CA LYS A 59 -5.70 -1.30 -7.62
C LYS A 59 -6.90 -0.35 -7.71
N LEU A 60 -6.66 0.96 -7.77
CA LEU A 60 -7.69 1.99 -7.88
C LEU A 60 -8.58 1.81 -9.11
N GLY A 61 -7.99 1.36 -10.24
CA GLY A 61 -8.71 1.09 -11.48
C GLY A 61 -9.59 -0.17 -11.48
N TRP A 62 -9.34 -1.12 -10.59
CA TRP A 62 -10.14 -2.35 -10.45
C TRP A 62 -11.16 -2.31 -9.30
N MET A 63 -11.12 -1.27 -8.48
CA MET A 63 -12.05 -1.09 -7.37
C MET A 63 -13.40 -0.57 -7.85
N ASP A 64 -14.45 -1.05 -7.18
CA ASP A 64 -15.81 -0.56 -7.38
C ASP A 64 -15.98 0.77 -6.65
N TRP A 65 -16.37 1.81 -7.38
CA TRP A 65 -16.56 3.16 -6.86
C TRP A 65 -18.00 3.61 -7.12
N ASN A 66 -18.68 4.04 -6.06
CA ASN A 66 -20.05 4.56 -6.19
C ASN A 66 -20.09 5.97 -6.81
N ALA A 67 -18.99 6.71 -6.74
CA ALA A 67 -18.86 8.07 -7.27
C ALA A 67 -17.42 8.33 -7.75
N ASP A 68 -17.28 9.00 -8.89
CA ASP A 68 -15.97 9.33 -9.47
C ASP A 68 -15.18 10.27 -8.55
N GLU A 69 -15.85 11.18 -7.84
CA GLU A 69 -15.20 12.13 -6.92
C GLU A 69 -14.44 11.41 -5.80
N HIS A 70 -14.96 10.26 -5.33
CA HIS A 70 -14.32 9.46 -4.29
C HIS A 70 -13.06 8.76 -4.81
N ARG A 71 -13.08 8.31 -6.07
CA ARG A 71 -11.92 7.74 -6.76
C ARG A 71 -10.85 8.81 -6.99
N GLU A 72 -11.24 9.97 -7.53
CA GLU A 72 -10.33 11.09 -7.83
C GLU A 72 -9.63 11.62 -6.56
N LEU A 73 -10.35 11.68 -5.44
CA LEU A 73 -9.74 12.02 -4.16
C LEU A 73 -8.66 11.00 -3.76
N ALA A 74 -8.93 9.70 -3.94
CA ALA A 74 -7.97 8.65 -3.61
C ALA A 74 -6.74 8.69 -4.53
N GLU A 75 -6.94 8.85 -5.84
CA GLU A 75 -5.89 8.98 -6.86
C GLU A 75 -4.96 10.17 -6.61
N SER A 76 -5.47 11.25 -6.01
CA SER A 76 -4.66 12.42 -5.66
C SER A 76 -3.99 12.29 -4.30
N VAL A 77 -4.74 11.96 -3.25
CA VAL A 77 -4.26 12.07 -1.86
C VAL A 77 -3.24 11.00 -1.49
N PHE A 78 -3.48 9.74 -1.85
CA PHE A 78 -2.60 8.64 -1.41
C PHE A 78 -1.21 8.73 -2.06
N PRO A 79 -1.08 8.95 -3.38
CA PRO A 79 0.22 9.19 -3.99
C PRO A 79 0.90 10.44 -3.46
N GLN A 80 0.14 11.49 -3.09
CA GLN A 80 0.71 12.69 -2.49
C GLN A 80 1.28 12.42 -1.09
N ILE A 81 0.56 11.69 -0.23
CA ILE A 81 1.05 11.29 1.09
C ILE A 81 2.35 10.49 0.97
N CYS A 82 2.41 9.50 0.06
CA CYS A 82 3.63 8.73 -0.15
C CYS A 82 4.83 9.60 -0.56
N ARG A 83 4.61 10.63 -1.39
CA ARG A 83 5.67 11.57 -1.80
C ARG A 83 6.07 12.50 -0.68
N ASP A 84 5.11 13.12 -0.01
CA ASP A 84 5.35 14.19 0.97
C ASP A 84 6.08 13.66 2.22
N TYR A 85 5.88 12.38 2.56
CA TYR A 85 6.52 11.72 3.69
C TYR A 85 7.61 10.72 3.30
N GLU A 86 7.99 10.67 2.01
CA GLU A 86 9.03 9.79 1.47
C GLU A 86 8.90 8.33 1.93
N LEU A 87 7.68 7.79 1.92
CA LEU A 87 7.38 6.44 2.43
C LEU A 87 8.04 5.39 1.53
N GLN A 88 8.88 4.54 2.13
CA GLN A 88 9.70 3.55 1.40
C GLN A 88 9.66 2.15 2.00
N ASP A 89 9.21 2.01 3.25
CA ASP A 89 9.17 0.72 3.94
C ASP A 89 7.83 0.01 3.72
N ASP A 90 7.89 -1.31 3.45
CA ASP A 90 6.74 -2.16 3.16
C ASP A 90 5.61 -2.02 4.20
N GLN A 91 5.93 -1.86 5.48
CA GLN A 91 4.94 -1.69 6.53
C GLN A 91 4.19 -0.36 6.39
N GLN A 92 4.92 0.73 6.08
CA GLN A 92 4.31 2.04 5.84
C GLN A 92 3.39 1.99 4.61
N LEU A 93 3.83 1.31 3.56
CA LEU A 93 3.05 1.19 2.32
C LEU A 93 1.80 0.34 2.55
N PHE A 94 1.90 -0.72 3.34
CA PHE A 94 0.76 -1.53 3.75
C PHE A 94 -0.26 -0.71 4.54
N GLN A 95 0.18 0.17 5.45
CA GLN A 95 -0.73 1.05 6.20
C GLN A 95 -1.47 2.04 5.29
N VAL A 96 -0.78 2.64 4.33
CA VAL A 96 -1.39 3.52 3.31
C VAL A 96 -2.41 2.74 2.48
N PHE A 97 -2.06 1.54 2.03
CA PHE A 97 -2.96 0.68 1.26
C PHE A 97 -4.18 0.24 2.08
N SER A 98 -4.00 -0.09 3.36
CA SER A 98 -5.08 -0.42 4.28
C SER A 98 -6.06 0.75 4.42
N LEU A 99 -5.55 1.98 4.57
CA LEU A 99 -6.41 3.16 4.64
C LEU A 99 -7.14 3.43 3.31
N LEU A 100 -6.51 3.14 2.17
CA LEU A 100 -7.19 3.20 0.86
C LEU A 100 -8.39 2.25 0.79
N MET A 101 -8.25 1.03 1.31
CA MET A 101 -9.36 0.07 1.39
C MET A 101 -10.48 0.56 2.30
N VAL A 102 -10.12 1.13 3.46
CA VAL A 102 -11.08 1.78 4.37
C VAL A 102 -11.81 2.91 3.68
N TRP A 103 -11.09 3.80 2.98
CA TRP A 103 -11.69 4.91 2.26
C TRP A 103 -12.68 4.43 1.20
N ASN A 104 -12.32 3.40 0.43
CA ASN A 104 -13.24 2.82 -0.55
C ASN A 104 -14.51 2.27 0.10
N SER A 105 -14.37 1.47 1.16
CA SER A 105 -15.51 0.90 1.88
C SER A 105 -16.41 2.00 2.48
N PHE A 106 -15.81 2.95 3.20
CA PHE A 106 -16.50 4.10 3.79
C PHE A 106 -17.22 4.92 2.71
N SER A 107 -16.57 5.18 1.58
CA SER A 107 -17.14 5.97 0.50
C SER A 107 -18.37 5.29 -0.14
N ARG A 108 -18.38 3.96 -0.18
CA ARG A 108 -19.51 3.19 -0.71
C ARG A 108 -20.70 3.15 0.26
N GLU A 109 -20.42 3.02 1.55
CA GLU A 109 -21.45 2.91 2.58
C GLU A 109 -22.00 4.29 3.01
N ALA A 110 -21.12 5.21 3.40
CA ALA A 110 -21.50 6.53 3.87
C ALA A 110 -21.84 7.50 2.74
N ASN A 111 -21.35 7.24 1.51
CA ASN A 111 -21.52 8.08 0.32
C ASN A 111 -21.38 9.60 0.60
N PRO A 112 -20.23 10.03 1.14
CA PRO A 112 -20.07 11.40 1.60
C PRO A 112 -20.10 12.38 0.42
N LYS A 113 -20.93 13.42 0.54
CA LYS A 113 -21.01 14.51 -0.44
C LYS A 113 -20.12 15.67 0.00
N TYR A 114 -19.18 16.07 -0.86
CA TYR A 114 -18.30 17.21 -0.62
C TYR A 114 -18.02 17.98 -1.90
N ARG A 115 -17.83 19.30 -1.78
CA ARG A 115 -17.56 20.21 -2.92
C ARG A 115 -16.06 20.39 -3.19
N LYS A 116 -15.23 20.28 -2.16
CA LYS A 116 -13.77 20.41 -2.23
C LYS A 116 -13.13 19.19 -1.60
N GLN A 117 -12.09 18.68 -2.24
CA GLN A 117 -11.34 17.49 -1.80
C GLN A 117 -10.63 17.69 -0.46
N GLY A 118 -10.19 18.91 -0.14
CA GLY A 118 -9.40 19.23 1.07
C GLY A 118 -10.01 18.75 2.39
N GLY A 119 -11.35 18.69 2.48
CA GLY A 119 -12.03 18.22 3.69
C GLY A 119 -11.66 16.79 4.06
N TYR A 120 -11.85 15.83 3.16
CA TYR A 120 -11.52 14.43 3.41
C TYR A 120 -10.04 14.13 3.13
N ALA A 121 -9.38 14.88 2.24
CA ALA A 121 -7.94 14.77 2.02
C ALA A 121 -7.14 15.03 3.31
N SER A 122 -7.48 16.10 4.04
CA SER A 122 -6.83 16.42 5.32
C SER A 122 -7.08 15.36 6.40
N ALA A 123 -8.25 14.73 6.39
CA ALA A 123 -8.61 13.67 7.32
C ALA A 123 -7.79 12.39 7.05
N LEU A 124 -7.72 11.96 5.79
CA LEU A 124 -6.94 10.79 5.38
C LEU A 124 -5.44 10.98 5.68
N GLU A 125 -4.88 12.15 5.37
CA GLU A 125 -3.48 12.47 5.70
C GLU A 125 -3.23 12.46 7.22
N TYR A 126 -4.16 13.01 8.00
CA TYR A 126 -4.07 12.97 9.45
C TYR A 126 -4.08 11.54 10.01
N ILE A 127 -4.94 10.66 9.47
CA ILE A 127 -5.01 9.26 9.90
C ILE A 127 -3.70 8.53 9.56
N VAL A 128 -3.19 8.64 8.32
CA VAL A 128 -1.91 8.01 7.95
C VAL A 128 -0.78 8.49 8.85
N THR A 129 -0.59 9.80 8.97
CA THR A 129 0.52 10.37 9.76
C THR A 129 0.45 9.97 11.23
N SER A 130 -0.75 9.88 11.80
CA SER A 130 -0.97 9.37 13.16
C SER A 130 -0.59 7.89 13.27
N SER A 131 -1.03 7.05 12.33
CA SER A 131 -0.70 5.61 12.32
C SER A 131 0.78 5.31 12.09
N LEU A 132 1.47 6.19 11.35
CA LEU A 132 2.91 6.11 11.08
C LEU A 132 3.78 6.75 12.18
N ASN A 133 3.17 7.34 13.22
CA ASN A 133 3.86 8.12 14.25
C ASN A 133 4.73 9.27 13.67
N ILE A 134 4.30 9.86 12.55
CA ILE A 134 4.98 10.99 11.93
C ILE A 134 4.58 12.26 12.68
N SER A 135 5.59 13.01 13.15
CA SER A 135 5.35 14.26 13.88
C SER A 135 4.76 15.33 12.95
N THR A 136 3.45 15.50 13.02
CA THR A 136 2.69 16.55 12.33
C THR A 136 1.62 17.10 13.28
N THR A 137 1.17 18.33 13.04
CA THR A 137 0.05 18.90 13.81
C THR A 137 -1.21 18.95 12.94
N LYS A 138 -2.39 18.82 13.59
CA LYS A 138 -3.68 19.02 12.91
C LYS A 138 -3.76 20.41 12.25
N SER A 139 -3.14 21.42 12.85
CA SER A 139 -3.11 22.79 12.33
C SER A 139 -2.33 22.89 11.02
N ASP A 140 -1.17 22.22 10.93
CA ASP A 140 -0.35 22.24 9.72
C ASP A 140 -1.03 21.49 8.57
N ILE A 141 -1.61 20.33 8.85
CA ILE A 141 -2.36 19.54 7.86
C ILE A 141 -3.61 20.33 7.39
N ALA A 142 -4.38 20.89 8.33
CA ALA A 142 -5.55 21.68 7.97
C ALA A 142 -5.19 22.89 7.07
N LYS A 143 -4.07 23.57 7.39
CA LYS A 143 -3.55 24.67 6.58
C LYS A 143 -3.13 24.21 5.18
N LYS A 144 -2.41 23.09 5.08
CA LYS A 144 -1.97 22.50 3.80
C LYS A 144 -3.14 22.22 2.85
N HIS A 145 -4.25 21.74 3.40
CA HIS A 145 -5.46 21.37 2.65
C HIS A 145 -6.50 22.50 2.53
N GLU A 146 -6.16 23.72 2.97
CA GLU A 146 -7.05 24.90 2.97
C GLU A 146 -8.39 24.68 3.70
N VAL A 147 -8.36 23.98 4.83
CA VAL A 147 -9.52 23.70 5.67
C VAL A 147 -9.32 24.14 7.12
N SER A 148 -10.41 24.18 7.90
CA SER A 148 -10.33 24.39 9.34
C SER A 148 -9.97 23.09 10.08
N VAL A 149 -9.29 23.19 11.22
CA VAL A 149 -9.00 22.05 12.11
C VAL A 149 -10.28 21.34 12.56
N ALA A 150 -11.38 22.08 12.72
CA ALA A 150 -12.68 21.52 13.02
C ALA A 150 -13.21 20.62 11.90
N THR A 151 -13.02 21.02 10.63
CA THR A 151 -13.42 20.21 9.46
C THR A 151 -12.60 18.93 9.39
N LEU A 152 -11.27 19.05 9.53
CA LEU A 152 -10.36 17.91 9.60
C LEU A 152 -10.81 16.93 10.69
N THR A 153 -10.99 17.43 11.92
CA THR A 153 -11.32 16.59 13.08
C THR A 153 -12.65 15.88 12.92
N ARG A 154 -13.67 16.57 12.41
CA ARG A 154 -14.97 15.96 12.13
C ARG A 154 -14.83 14.83 11.11
N ASN A 155 -14.19 15.08 9.98
CA ASN A 155 -14.09 14.11 8.89
C ASN A 155 -13.19 12.93 9.26
N SER A 156 -12.09 13.17 9.99
CA SER A 156 -11.24 12.09 10.49
C SER A 156 -11.98 11.23 11.52
N GLY A 157 -12.80 11.86 12.38
CA GLY A 157 -13.65 11.14 13.34
C GLY A 157 -14.62 10.19 12.63
N GLN A 158 -15.31 10.66 11.59
CA GLN A 158 -16.23 9.79 10.81
C GLN A 158 -15.55 8.56 10.21
N ILE A 159 -14.33 8.71 9.70
CA ILE A 159 -13.58 7.59 9.12
C ILE A 159 -13.08 6.66 10.23
N GLN A 160 -12.63 7.21 11.35
CA GLN A 160 -12.15 6.41 12.49
C GLN A 160 -13.29 5.63 13.15
N ASP A 161 -14.45 6.24 13.37
CA ASP A 161 -15.64 5.59 13.90
C ASP A 161 -16.06 4.41 12.99
N PHE A 162 -15.93 4.59 11.68
CA PHE A 162 -16.17 3.52 10.70
C PHE A 162 -15.14 2.39 10.81
N MET A 163 -13.85 2.72 10.94
CA MET A 163 -12.79 1.72 11.15
C MET A 163 -13.03 0.89 12.41
N ASP A 164 -13.42 1.54 13.50
CA ASP A 164 -13.68 0.90 14.79
C ASP A 164 -14.94 0.02 14.73
N GLY A 165 -15.99 0.44 14.00
CA GLY A 165 -17.18 -0.36 13.76
C GLY A 165 -16.92 -1.62 12.93
N VAL A 166 -16.03 -1.55 11.95
CA VAL A 166 -15.59 -2.73 11.16
C VAL A 166 -14.79 -3.70 12.04
N ALA A 167 -13.91 -3.20 12.91
CA ALA A 167 -13.17 -4.03 13.85
C ALA A 167 -14.08 -4.77 14.84
N ALA A 168 -15.09 -4.09 15.39
CA ALA A 168 -16.06 -4.69 16.31
C ALA A 168 -16.91 -5.80 15.68
N SER A 169 -17.23 -5.71 14.39
CA SER A 169 -17.98 -6.75 13.67
C SER A 169 -17.17 -8.03 13.38
N GLY A 170 -15.84 -8.00 13.56
CA GLY A 170 -14.95 -9.14 13.36
C GLY A 170 -14.69 -10.00 14.59
N ASP A 171 -15.01 -9.51 15.79
CA ASP A 171 -14.69 -10.17 17.07
C ASP A 171 -15.81 -11.07 17.62
N ASP A 172 -17.02 -11.03 17.03
CA ASP A 172 -18.17 -11.89 17.44
C ASP A 172 -18.06 -13.36 16.97
N ALA A 173 -16.94 -13.76 16.35
CA ALA A 173 -16.73 -15.11 15.83
C ALA A 173 -15.89 -16.04 16.74
N ASN A 174 -15.65 -15.70 18.01
CA ASN A 174 -14.97 -16.61 18.92
C ASN A 174 -15.43 -16.48 20.39
N VAL A 175 -16.69 -16.82 20.64
CA VAL A 175 -17.13 -17.32 21.95
C VAL A 175 -17.82 -18.65 21.68
N GLU A 176 -17.02 -19.71 21.50
CA GLU A 176 -17.53 -21.07 21.64
C GLU A 176 -17.82 -21.33 23.13
N ASP A 177 -19.01 -21.88 23.33
CA ASP A 177 -19.67 -22.19 24.57
C ASP A 177 -18.82 -23.01 25.56
N GLU A 178 -18.76 -22.57 26.81
CA GLU A 178 -18.74 -23.51 27.94
C GLU A 178 -20.15 -23.50 28.56
N GLU A 179 -21.01 -24.37 28.02
CA GLU A 179 -22.25 -24.77 28.65
C GLU A 179 -21.96 -25.35 30.04
N SER A 180 -22.64 -24.78 31.03
CA SER A 180 -22.66 -25.31 32.40
C SER A 180 -23.64 -26.48 32.47
N GLU A 181 -23.14 -27.70 32.28
CA GLU A 181 -23.87 -28.90 32.68
C GLU A 181 -23.91 -28.98 34.21
N SER A 182 -25.04 -28.57 34.79
CA SER A 182 -25.43 -28.96 36.14
C SER A 182 -26.26 -30.24 36.05
N GLU A 183 -25.59 -31.38 35.98
CA GLU A 183 -26.23 -32.68 36.08
C GLU A 183 -26.36 -33.10 37.55
N ALA A 184 -27.59 -33.43 37.93
CA ALA A 184 -28.03 -33.69 39.29
C ALA A 184 -27.53 -35.05 39.80
N ASP A 185 -26.70 -35.03 40.84
CA ASP A 185 -26.31 -36.23 41.58
C ASP A 185 -27.49 -36.70 42.46
N LYS A 186 -28.19 -37.72 41.99
CA LYS A 186 -29.07 -38.58 42.80
C LYS A 186 -28.33 -39.87 43.09
N ASP A 187 -27.71 -39.96 44.26
CA ASP A 187 -27.71 -41.22 45.02
C ASP A 187 -27.19 -41.01 46.45
N LEU A 188 -28.10 -41.03 47.42
CA LEU A 188 -27.76 -41.33 48.82
C LEU A 188 -28.59 -42.54 49.24
N SER A 189 -27.90 -43.67 49.25
CA SER A 189 -28.34 -44.95 49.77
C SER A 189 -28.82 -44.83 51.21
N LEU A 190 -30.05 -45.26 51.48
CA LEU A 190 -30.50 -45.69 52.81
C LEU A 190 -30.64 -47.22 52.79
N GLY A 191 -29.75 -47.91 53.50
CA GLY A 191 -29.74 -49.36 53.58
C GLY A 191 -28.76 -49.92 54.61
N HIS A 192 -28.96 -49.63 55.90
CA HIS A 192 -28.88 -50.58 57.02
C HIS A 192 -29.36 -49.93 58.33
#